data_AF-A0A220U7F4-F1
#
_entry.id   AF-A0A220U7F4-F1
#
_cell.length_a   1.000
_cell.length_b   1.000
_cell.length_c   1.000
_cell.angle_alpha   90.00
_cell.angle_beta   90.00
_cell.angle_gamma   90.00
#
_symmetry.space_group_name_H-M   'P 1'
#
loop_
_entity.id
_entity.type
_entity.pdbx_description
1 polymer ?
#
loop_
_entity_poly.entity_id
_entity_poly.type
_entity_poly.pdbx_seq_one_letter_code
_entity_poly.pdbx_strand_id
1 'polypeptide(L)'
;MHPGTHKFIAYSATVPSDRGYFNQIRTVRKRGGNNQVHTISNCYATPVTWSPDSRKIAYLSGCTEQEYAHELWMINLTHPVSVQLIKDSVITALKWSS
;
A
#
# COMPACT_ATOMS: atom_id res chain seq x y z
N MET A 1 -13.29 -22.66 14.99
CA MET A 1 -13.01 -21.62 13.97
C MET A 1 -11.55 -21.21 14.12
N HIS A 2 -10.70 -21.48 13.12
CA HIS A 2 -9.28 -21.12 13.16
C HIS A 2 -9.11 -19.80 12.38
N PRO A 3 -8.67 -18.70 13.01
CA PRO A 3 -8.39 -17.46 12.29
C PRO A 3 -7.19 -17.73 11.39
N GLY A 4 -7.40 -17.65 10.06
CA GLY A 4 -6.32 -17.80 9.09
C GLY A 4 -5.24 -16.77 9.40
N THR A 5 -4.08 -17.24 9.85
CA THR A 5 -2.96 -16.37 10.22
C THR A 5 -2.52 -15.57 8.99
N HIS A 6 -2.57 -14.23 9.07
CA HIS A 6 -2.00 -13.35 8.06
C HIS A 6 -0.54 -13.75 7.81
N LYS A 7 -0.27 -14.30 6.62
CA LYS A 7 1.04 -14.88 6.28
C LYS A 7 2.07 -13.82 5.89
N PHE A 8 1.60 -12.62 5.56
CA PHE A 8 2.42 -11.51 5.07
C PHE A 8 2.19 -10.25 5.89
N ILE A 9 3.22 -9.42 5.92
CA ILE A 9 3.19 -8.04 6.41
C ILE A 9 3.22 -7.15 5.17
N ALA A 10 2.41 -6.08 5.14
CA ALA A 10 2.49 -5.04 4.11
C ALA A 10 3.03 -3.77 4.75
N TYR A 11 3.85 -3.04 4.00
CA TYR A 11 4.44 -1.80 4.47
C TYR A 11 4.80 -0.90 3.29
N SER A 12 4.84 0.41 3.55
CA SER A 12 5.45 1.39 2.67
C SER A 12 6.95 1.47 2.98
N ALA A 13 7.78 1.60 1.95
CA ALA A 13 9.22 1.79 2.10
C ALA A 13 9.69 2.94 1.22
N THR A 14 10.35 3.92 1.81
CA THR A 14 11.08 4.96 1.09
C THR A 14 12.46 4.43 0.72
N VAL A 15 12.75 4.37 -0.57
CA VAL A 15 13.97 3.79 -1.14
C VAL A 15 14.75 4.88 -1.86
N PRO A 16 16.02 5.15 -1.46
CA PRO A 16 16.86 6.10 -2.17
C PRO A 16 17.30 5.56 -3.54
N SER A 17 17.57 6.48 -4.46
CA SER A 17 18.10 6.20 -5.80
C SER A 17 18.88 7.42 -6.32
N ASP A 18 19.59 7.26 -7.43
CA ASP A 18 20.29 8.37 -8.11
C ASP A 18 19.36 9.49 -8.58
N ARG A 19 18.05 9.22 -8.68
CA ARG A 19 17.03 10.17 -9.12
C ARG A 19 16.18 10.72 -7.96
N GLY A 20 16.64 10.55 -6.71
CA GLY A 20 15.92 10.94 -5.51
C GLY A 20 15.27 9.74 -4.80
N TYR A 21 14.15 9.97 -4.12
CA TYR A 21 13.47 8.95 -3.33
C TYR A 21 12.23 8.41 -4.04
N PHE A 22 12.02 7.09 -3.93
CA PHE A 22 10.81 6.42 -4.38
C PHE A 22 10.15 5.73 -3.20
N ASN A 23 8.81 5.79 -3.14
CA ASN A 23 8.04 4.97 -2.22
C ASN A 23 7.59 3.69 -2.91
N GLN A 24 7.72 2.58 -2.18
CA GLN A 24 7.29 1.26 -2.60
C GLN A 24 6.25 0.71 -1.64
N ILE A 25 5.21 0.07 -2.15
CA ILE A 25 4.38 -0.81 -1.33
C ILE A 25 4.92 -2.23 -1.47
N ARG A 26 5.27 -2.82 -0.34
CA ARG A 26 5.96 -4.11 -0.29
C ARG A 26 5.20 -5.08 0.60
N THR A 27 5.41 -6.36 0.33
CA THR A 27 5.02 -7.43 1.26
C THR A 27 6.19 -8.33 1.57
N VAL A 28 6.26 -8.80 2.81
CA VAL A 28 7.21 -9.82 3.28
C VAL A 28 6.45 -10.91 4.03
N ARG A 29 6.92 -12.17 3.98
CA ARG A 29 6.34 -13.21 4.85
C ARG A 29 6.56 -12.85 6.32
N LYS A 30 5.61 -13.18 7.19
CA LYS A 30 5.70 -12.92 8.63
C LYS A 30 6.97 -13.52 9.28
N ARG A 31 7.50 -14.62 8.73
CA ARG A 31 8.74 -15.27 9.18
C ARG A 31 10.00 -14.78 8.44
N GLY A 32 9.89 -13.70 7.66
CA GLY A 32 10.94 -13.25 6.74
C GLY A 32 10.92 -13.98 5.40
N GLY A 33 11.64 -13.41 4.42
CA GLY A 33 11.74 -13.94 3.06
C GLY A 33 10.53 -13.65 2.16
N ASN A 34 10.66 -13.98 0.87
CA ASN A 34 9.65 -13.70 -0.16
C ASN A 34 9.21 -12.22 -0.19
N ASN A 35 10.20 -11.32 -0.25
CA ASN A 35 9.96 -9.89 -0.41
C ASN A 35 9.42 -9.61 -1.80
N GLN A 36 8.27 -8.94 -1.89
CA GLN A 36 7.64 -8.57 -3.15
C GLN A 36 7.42 -7.06 -3.15
N VAL A 37 7.68 -6.43 -4.29
CA VAL A 37 7.35 -5.02 -4.56
C VAL A 37 6.12 -5.02 -5.45
N HIS A 38 5.04 -4.35 -5.00
CA HIS A 38 3.77 -4.32 -5.73
C HIS A 38 3.55 -3.01 -6.49
N THR A 39 4.08 -1.91 -5.99
CA THR A 39 4.08 -0.63 -6.70
C THR A 39 5.35 0.15 -6.36
N ILE A 40 5.74 1.02 -7.29
CA ILE A 40 6.84 1.98 -7.18
C ILE A 40 6.27 3.32 -7.62
N SER A 41 6.41 4.34 -6.78
CA SER A 41 5.97 5.70 -7.08
C SER A 41 6.99 6.71 -6.58
N ASN A 42 7.12 7.84 -7.26
CA ASN A 42 7.84 9.01 -6.76
C ASN A 42 6.99 9.85 -5.78
N CYS A 43 5.77 9.41 -5.49
CA CYS A 43 4.83 10.10 -4.63
C CYS A 43 4.81 9.48 -3.23
N TYR A 44 4.24 10.20 -2.27
CA TYR A 44 3.91 9.66 -0.95
C TYR A 44 3.00 8.41 -1.09
N ALA A 45 3.16 7.41 -0.22
CA ALA A 45 2.42 6.14 -0.31
C ALA A 45 2.15 5.48 1.06
N THR A 46 1.44 6.16 1.97
CA THR A 46 1.10 5.67 3.32
C THR A 46 -0.19 6.34 3.83
N PRO A 47 -0.94 5.84 4.83
CA PRO A 47 -0.88 4.51 5.42
C PRO A 47 -1.19 3.40 4.42
N VAL A 48 -0.77 2.18 4.76
CA VAL A 48 -1.02 0.92 4.04
C VAL A 48 -1.86 0.02 4.93
N THR A 49 -2.92 -0.61 4.40
CA THR A 49 -3.79 -1.49 5.18
C THR A 49 -4.32 -2.67 4.36
N TRP A 50 -4.54 -3.80 5.03
CA TRP A 50 -5.02 -5.04 4.44
C TRP A 50 -6.54 -5.12 4.43
N SER A 51 -7.11 -5.67 3.35
CA SER A 51 -8.49 -6.16 3.42
C SER A 51 -8.59 -7.31 4.43
N PRO A 52 -9.76 -7.51 5.08
CA PRO A 52 -9.93 -8.58 6.06
C PRO A 52 -9.63 -9.98 5.50
N ASP A 53 -9.94 -10.19 4.22
CA ASP A 53 -9.70 -11.45 3.50
C ASP A 53 -8.25 -11.64 3.02
N SER A 54 -7.34 -10.69 3.30
CA SER A 54 -5.93 -10.71 2.89
C SER A 54 -5.69 -10.81 1.37
N ARG A 55 -6.67 -10.49 0.54
CA ARG A 55 -6.54 -10.52 -0.93
C ARG A 55 -6.23 -9.17 -1.55
N LYS A 56 -6.42 -8.08 -0.79
CA LYS A 56 -6.19 -6.72 -1.27
C LYS A 56 -5.38 -5.93 -0.26
N ILE A 57 -4.63 -4.97 -0.78
CA ILE A 57 -3.97 -3.93 0.00
C ILE A 57 -4.54 -2.61 -0.47
N ALA A 58 -4.91 -1.73 0.45
CA ALA A 58 -5.23 -0.35 0.16
C ALA A 58 -4.15 0.56 0.73
N TYR A 59 -3.80 1.63 0.00
CA TYR A 59 -2.85 2.62 0.46
C TYR A 59 -3.27 4.02 0.01
N LEU A 60 -2.93 5.03 0.78
CA LEU A 60 -3.11 6.41 0.36
C LEU A 60 -1.87 6.92 -0.37
N SER A 61 -2.09 7.77 -1.36
CA SER A 61 -1.04 8.37 -2.19
C SER A 61 -1.27 9.86 -2.39
N GLY A 62 -0.23 10.56 -2.81
CA GLY A 62 -0.32 11.95 -3.24
C GLY A 62 1.02 12.49 -3.72
N CYS A 63 1.02 13.14 -4.88
CA CYS A 63 2.21 13.68 -5.55
C CYS A 63 2.36 15.21 -5.40
N THR A 64 1.71 15.80 -4.41
CA THR A 64 1.63 17.25 -4.22
C THR A 64 2.58 17.70 -3.12
N GLU A 65 2.94 18.98 -3.12
CA GLU A 65 3.67 19.60 -1.98
C GLU A 65 2.83 19.67 -0.69
N GLN A 66 1.53 19.37 -0.76
CA GLN A 66 0.65 19.30 0.40
C GLN A 66 0.93 18.07 1.26
N GLU A 67 0.85 18.23 2.58
CA GLU A 67 1.13 17.16 3.56
C GLU A 67 0.07 16.04 3.62
N TYR A 68 -1.02 16.16 2.86
CA TYR A 68 -2.13 15.21 2.90
C TYR A 68 -2.20 14.33 1.66
N ALA A 69 -2.58 13.07 1.88
CA ALA A 69 -2.90 12.18 0.79
C ALA A 69 -4.18 12.64 0.08
N HIS A 70 -4.15 12.63 -1.25
CA HIS A 70 -5.31 12.99 -2.09
C HIS A 70 -5.80 11.86 -3.00
N GLU A 71 -5.19 10.68 -2.89
CA GLU A 71 -5.52 9.52 -3.68
C GLU A 71 -5.69 8.28 -2.80
N LEU A 72 -6.66 7.44 -3.15
CA LEU A 72 -6.80 6.09 -2.60
C LEU A 72 -6.52 5.08 -3.70
N TRP A 73 -5.60 4.17 -3.44
CA TRP A 73 -5.23 3.09 -4.35
C TRP A 73 -5.49 1.73 -3.71
N MET A 74 -5.78 0.74 -4.56
CA MET A 74 -5.97 -0.64 -4.16
C MET A 74 -5.19 -1.57 -5.07
N ILE A 75 -4.47 -2.51 -4.45
CA ILE A 75 -3.73 -3.58 -5.12
C ILE A 75 -4.50 -4.87 -4.89
N ASN A 76 -4.86 -5.55 -5.98
CA ASN A 76 -5.39 -6.90 -5.91
C ASN A 76 -4.25 -7.92 -5.95
N LEU A 77 -4.05 -8.71 -4.91
CA LEU A 77 -2.93 -9.66 -4.84
C LEU A 77 -3.21 -11.00 -5.55
N THR A 78 -4.47 -11.28 -5.87
CA THR A 78 -4.84 -12.48 -6.64
C THR A 78 -4.64 -12.28 -8.14
N HIS A 79 -4.87 -11.06 -8.59
CA HIS A 79 -4.70 -10.61 -9.97
C HIS A 79 -3.98 -9.26 -9.91
N PRO A 80 -2.63 -9.25 -9.89
CA PRO A 80 -1.80 -8.09 -9.54
C PRO A 80 -2.02 -6.92 -10.49
N VAL A 81 -2.99 -6.09 -10.12
CA VAL A 81 -3.35 -4.83 -10.75
C VAL A 81 -3.51 -3.81 -9.63
N SER A 82 -2.93 -2.63 -9.84
CA SER A 82 -3.16 -1.45 -9.01
C SER A 82 -4.28 -0.62 -9.64
N VAL A 83 -5.28 -0.23 -8.85
CA VAL A 83 -6.44 0.54 -9.29
C VAL A 83 -6.58 1.78 -8.40
N GLN A 84 -6.74 2.96 -9.01
CA GLN A 84 -7.09 4.18 -8.30
C GLN A 84 -8.59 4.19 -8.03
N LEU A 85 -8.98 4.32 -6.76
CA LEU A 85 -10.37 4.34 -6.30
C LEU A 85 -10.87 5.77 -6.06
N ILE A 86 -10.00 6.65 -5.58
CA ILE A 86 -10.28 8.06 -5.32
C ILE A 86 -9.10 8.88 -5.83
N LYS A 87 -9.40 10.06 -6.38
CA LYS A 87 -8.44 11.06 -6.83
C LYS A 87 -8.91 12.46 -6.39
N ASP A 88 -7.95 13.35 -6.12
CA ASP A 88 -8.15 14.79 -5.85
C ASP A 88 -9.09 15.09 -4.66
N SER A 89 -9.04 14.25 -3.61
CA SER A 89 -9.79 14.47 -2.37
C SER A 89 -8.89 14.27 -1.17
N VAL A 90 -8.87 15.20 -0.22
CA VAL A 90 -8.11 15.03 1.02
C VAL A 90 -8.63 13.82 1.79
N ILE A 91 -7.74 12.87 2.10
CA ILE A 91 -8.05 11.67 2.88
C ILE A 91 -7.15 11.64 4.10
N THR A 92 -7.75 11.72 5.29
CA THR A 92 -7.03 11.75 6.57
C THR A 92 -6.96 10.38 7.24
N ALA A 93 -7.85 9.46 6.89
CA ALA A 93 -7.90 8.12 7.45
C ALA A 93 -8.46 7.11 6.45
N LEU A 94 -7.98 5.88 6.57
CA LEU A 94 -8.42 4.73 5.77
C LEU A 94 -8.56 3.52 6.66
N LYS A 95 -9.71 2.84 6.58
CA LYS A 95 -9.95 1.55 7.21
C LYS A 95 -10.89 0.70 6.35
N TRP A 96 -10.66 -0.61 6.36
CA TRP A 96 -11.61 -1.55 5.80
C TRP A 96 -12.81 -1.74 6.74
N SER A 97 -13.96 -2.07 6.18
CA SER A 97 -15.10 -2.56 6.97
C SER A 97 -14.78 -3.94 7.54
N SER A 98 -15.33 -4.22 8.73
CA SER A 98 -15.31 -5.55 9.37
C SER A 98 -16.33 -6.49 8.74
#